data_AF-A0A7C5J1M6-F1
#
_entry.id   AF-A0A7C5J1M6-F1
#
_cell.length_a   1.000
_cell.length_b   1.000
_cell.length_c   1.000
_cell.angle_alpha   90.00
_cell.angle_beta   90.00
_cell.angle_gamma   90.00
#
_symmetry.space_group_name_H-M   'P 1'
#
loop_
_entity.id
_entity.type
_entity.pdbx_description
1 polymer ?
#
loop_
_entity_poly.entity_id
_entity_poly.type
_entity_poly.pdbx_seq_one_letter_code
_entity_poly.pdbx_strand_id
1 'polypeptide(L)'
;MHDPGAHYVRSLDADELEALVETMFLVAFADGDYGPEERAHFERSVAVLTGGRLAGEDFDHVVARLVEALQRRGRASCIASLERRLGEPQLRQIALILAADMAAADGILHPQERAVVLAMARAFGVGEDAAREVLDGPPS
;
A
#
# COMPACT_ATOMS: atom_id res chain seq x y z
N MET A 1 22.03 -4.11 -7.80
CA MET A 1 21.08 -2.99 -7.94
C MET A 1 20.72 -2.59 -6.52
N HIS A 2 21.11 -1.40 -6.08
CA HIS A 2 20.77 -0.89 -4.75
C HIS A 2 19.35 -0.34 -4.88
N ASP A 3 18.37 -0.98 -4.23
CA ASP A 3 16.98 -0.49 -4.24
C ASP A 3 16.92 0.82 -3.43
N PRO A 4 16.81 1.99 -4.08
CA PRO A 4 16.79 3.27 -3.38
C PRO A 4 15.53 3.41 -2.53
N GLY A 5 14.44 2.74 -2.91
CA GLY A 5 13.19 2.71 -2.17
C GLY A 5 13.33 2.03 -0.83
N ALA A 6 14.00 0.88 -0.76
CA ALA A 6 14.24 0.17 0.50
C ALA A 6 15.05 0.99 1.52
N HIS A 7 16.01 1.80 1.07
CA HIS A 7 16.76 2.69 1.95
C HIS A 7 15.91 3.86 2.46
N TYR A 8 15.09 4.44 1.59
CA TYR A 8 14.18 5.52 1.95
C TYR A 8 13.11 5.07 2.95
N VAL A 9 12.56 3.88 2.76
CA VAL A 9 11.56 3.29 3.66
C VAL A 9 12.11 3.04 5.07
N ARG A 10 13.40 2.66 5.18
CA ARG A 10 14.05 2.44 6.47
C ARG A 10 14.27 3.70 7.28
N SER A 11 14.35 4.87 6.63
CA SER A 11 14.47 6.18 7.29
C SER A 11 13.14 6.79 7.73
N LEU A 12 12.01 6.19 7.35
CA LEU A 12 10.69 6.69 7.71
C LEU A 12 10.43 6.59 9.20
N ASP A 13 9.69 7.57 9.71
CA ASP A 13 9.15 7.52 11.06
C ASP A 13 8.01 6.48 11.17
N ALA A 14 7.48 6.30 12.37
CA ALA A 14 6.43 5.31 12.61
C ALA A 14 5.12 5.64 11.88
N ASP A 15 4.77 6.92 11.75
CA ASP A 15 3.50 7.37 11.17
C ASP A 15 3.51 7.23 9.65
N GLU A 16 4.63 7.56 9.01
CA GLU A 16 4.89 7.38 7.58
C GLU A 16 4.98 5.90 7.21
N LEU A 17 5.66 5.09 8.03
CA LEU A 17 5.75 3.65 7.81
C LEU A 17 4.38 2.98 7.92
N GLU A 18 3.60 3.34 8.94
CA GLU A 18 2.22 2.85 9.07
C GLU A 18 1.34 3.31 7.90
N ALA A 19 1.58 4.51 7.34
CA ALA A 19 0.85 4.99 6.16
C ALA A 19 1.21 4.21 4.88
N LEU A 20 2.46 3.80 4.72
CA LEU A 20 2.84 2.90 3.62
C LEU A 20 2.17 1.53 3.76
N VAL A 21 2.18 0.97 4.96
CA VAL A 21 1.49 -0.31 5.23
C VAL A 21 -0.02 -0.19 5.00
N GLU A 22 -0.65 0.91 5.42
CA GLU A 22 -2.06 1.20 5.13
C GLU A 22 -2.33 1.29 3.63
N THR A 23 -1.41 1.86 2.85
CA THR A 23 -1.55 1.93 1.38
C THR A 23 -1.63 0.52 0.78
N MET A 24 -0.69 -0.35 1.13
CA MET A 24 -0.68 -1.73 0.66
C MET A 24 -1.89 -2.52 1.16
N PHE A 25 -2.30 -2.31 2.41
CA PHE A 25 -3.50 -2.92 3.02
C PHE A 25 -4.78 -2.54 2.26
N LEU A 26 -4.98 -1.28 1.91
CA LEU A 26 -6.22 -0.87 1.24
C LEU A 26 -6.40 -1.52 -0.14
N VAL A 27 -5.29 -1.89 -0.80
CA VAL A 27 -5.29 -2.64 -2.06
C VAL A 27 -5.49 -4.13 -1.84
N ALA A 28 -4.67 -4.75 -0.99
CA ALA A 28 -4.73 -6.20 -0.74
C ALA A 28 -6.09 -6.65 -0.17
N PHE A 29 -6.89 -5.72 0.33
CA PHE A 29 -8.20 -5.96 0.92
C PHE A 29 -9.28 -5.16 0.18
N ALA A 30 -9.11 -4.95 -1.13
CA ALA A 30 -10.04 -4.16 -1.93
C ALA A 30 -11.45 -4.78 -1.96
N ASP A 31 -11.52 -6.11 -2.02
CA ASP A 31 -12.74 -6.92 -2.03
C ASP A 31 -13.36 -7.16 -0.65
N GLY A 32 -12.59 -6.92 0.41
CA GLY A 32 -13.03 -7.03 1.80
C GLY A 32 -12.98 -8.44 2.37
N ASP A 33 -12.43 -9.41 1.64
CA ASP A 33 -12.08 -10.71 2.21
C ASP A 33 -10.61 -10.70 2.66
N TYR A 34 -10.29 -11.49 3.68
CA TYR A 34 -8.93 -11.65 4.16
C TYR A 34 -8.66 -13.12 4.45
N GLY A 35 -8.33 -13.82 3.38
CA GLY A 35 -7.94 -15.21 3.43
C GLY A 35 -6.59 -15.40 4.15
N PRO A 36 -6.34 -16.59 4.71
CA PRO A 36 -5.06 -16.92 5.33
C PRO A 36 -3.85 -16.76 4.38
N GLU A 37 -4.05 -16.99 3.08
CA GLU A 37 -2.99 -16.91 2.06
C GLU A 37 -2.62 -15.47 1.74
N GLU A 38 -3.60 -14.61 1.51
CA GLU A 38 -3.43 -13.16 1.32
C GLU A 38 -2.79 -12.53 2.55
N ARG A 39 -3.21 -12.94 3.75
CA ARG A 39 -2.58 -12.52 5.01
C ARG A 39 -1.12 -12.86 5.07
N ALA A 40 -0.76 -14.12 4.81
CA ALA A 40 0.62 -14.55 4.85
C ALA A 40 1.47 -13.88 3.76
N HIS A 41 0.89 -13.57 2.60
CA HIS A 41 1.56 -12.80 1.56
C HIS A 41 1.80 -11.35 2.03
N PHE A 42 0.77 -10.67 2.52
CA PHE A 42 0.84 -9.31 3.02
C PHE A 42 1.86 -9.15 4.16
N GLU A 43 1.84 -10.06 5.14
CA GLU A 43 2.79 -10.07 6.26
C GLU A 43 4.24 -10.17 5.77
N ARG A 44 4.52 -11.08 4.82
CA ARG A 44 5.86 -11.21 4.24
C ARG A 44 6.30 -9.94 3.52
N SER A 45 5.42 -9.33 2.74
CA SER A 45 5.72 -8.09 2.01
C SER A 45 5.99 -6.93 2.98
N VAL A 46 5.21 -6.78 4.04
CA VAL A 46 5.43 -5.78 5.09
C VAL A 46 6.74 -6.04 5.85
N ALA A 47 7.03 -7.29 6.21
CA ALA A 47 8.27 -7.63 6.91
C ALA A 47 9.51 -7.30 6.05
N VAL A 48 9.48 -7.63 4.75
CA VAL A 48 10.58 -7.30 3.81
C VAL A 48 10.75 -5.79 3.67
N LEU A 49 9.64 -5.09 3.41
CA LEU A 49 9.63 -3.63 3.22
C LEU A 49 10.18 -2.88 4.44
N THR A 50 9.77 -3.32 5.64
CA THR A 50 10.14 -2.66 6.90
C THR A 50 11.48 -3.15 7.46
N GLY A 51 12.15 -4.08 6.78
CA GLY A 51 13.37 -4.73 7.28
C GLY A 51 13.16 -5.51 8.59
N GLY A 52 11.94 -6.03 8.80
CA GLY A 52 11.54 -6.79 9.98
C GLY A 52 11.06 -5.94 11.16
N ARG A 53 10.95 -4.61 11.01
CA ARG A 53 10.44 -3.72 12.08
C ARG A 53 8.95 -3.91 12.37
N LEU A 54 8.17 -4.39 11.40
CA LEU A 54 6.77 -4.74 11.54
C LEU A 54 6.59 -6.21 11.17
N ALA A 55 6.59 -7.09 12.17
CA ALA A 55 6.41 -8.53 12.03
C ALA A 55 5.77 -9.10 13.31
N GLY A 56 5.11 -10.26 13.22
CA GLY A 56 4.50 -10.92 14.38
C GLY A 56 3.44 -10.05 15.07
N GLU A 57 3.56 -9.88 16.39
CA GLU A 57 2.56 -9.16 17.20
C GLU A 57 2.39 -7.68 16.77
N ASP A 58 3.47 -7.02 16.36
CA ASP A 58 3.41 -5.63 15.90
C ASP A 58 2.64 -5.51 14.57
N PHE A 59 2.84 -6.49 13.68
CA PHE A 59 2.08 -6.56 12.42
C PHE A 59 0.59 -6.77 12.70
N ASP A 60 0.25 -7.71 13.60
CA ASP A 60 -1.14 -7.99 13.95
C ASP A 60 -1.84 -6.77 14.57
N HIS A 61 -1.12 -6.03 15.41
CA HIS A 61 -1.65 -4.81 16.00
C HIS A 61 -1.90 -3.72 14.95
N VAL A 62 -0.98 -3.53 14.01
CA VAL A 62 -1.16 -2.59 12.89
C VAL A 62 -2.36 -3.01 12.03
N VAL A 63 -2.44 -4.27 11.60
CA VAL A 63 -3.54 -4.76 10.77
C VAL A 63 -4.89 -4.57 11.47
N ALA A 64 -5.00 -4.90 12.76
CA ALA A 64 -6.23 -4.70 13.53
C ALA A 64 -6.68 -3.23 13.53
N ARG A 65 -5.74 -2.29 13.73
CA ARG A 65 -6.02 -0.85 13.66
C ARG A 65 -6.49 -0.41 12.27
N LEU A 66 -5.90 -0.96 11.21
CA LEU A 66 -6.28 -0.66 9.83
C LEU A 66 -7.68 -1.18 9.47
N VAL A 67 -8.01 -2.39 9.91
CA VAL A 67 -9.37 -2.95 9.77
C VAL A 67 -10.38 -2.06 10.50
N GLU A 68 -10.12 -1.70 11.76
CA GLU A 68 -11.01 -0.84 12.54
C GLU A 68 -11.15 0.56 11.91
N ALA A 69 -10.06 1.10 11.37
CA ALA A 69 -10.05 2.36 10.62
C ALA A 69 -10.94 2.29 9.37
N LEU A 70 -10.76 1.24 8.56
CA LEU A 70 -11.50 1.01 7.33
C LEU A 70 -13.00 0.84 7.61
N GLN A 71 -13.36 0.08 8.64
CA GLN A 71 -14.74 -0.15 9.06
C GLN A 71 -15.42 1.14 9.58
N ARG A 72 -14.70 1.96 10.36
CA ARG A 72 -15.27 3.19 10.93
C ARG A 72 -15.39 4.34 9.94
N ARG A 73 -14.39 4.53 9.09
CA ARG A 73 -14.25 5.73 8.25
C ARG A 73 -14.57 5.48 6.78
N GLY A 74 -14.49 4.22 6.34
CA GLY A 74 -14.60 3.86 4.94
C GLY A 74 -13.33 4.16 4.15
N ARG A 75 -13.19 3.46 3.01
CA ARG A 75 -11.98 3.47 2.18
C ARG A 75 -11.59 4.86 1.68
N ALA A 76 -12.56 5.65 1.21
CA ALA A 76 -12.30 6.99 0.67
C ALA A 76 -11.65 7.92 1.72
N SER A 77 -12.11 7.86 2.96
CA SER A 77 -11.54 8.65 4.05
C SER A 77 -10.16 8.15 4.49
N CYS A 78 -9.90 6.84 4.43
CA CYS A 78 -8.55 6.31 4.62
C CYS A 78 -7.59 6.84 3.55
N ILE A 79 -7.96 6.76 2.26
CA ILE A 79 -7.15 7.28 1.15
C ILE A 79 -6.86 8.79 1.30
N ALA A 80 -7.88 9.60 1.64
CA ALA A 80 -7.67 11.03 1.89
C ALA A 80 -6.77 11.30 3.12
N SER A 81 -6.75 10.39 4.09
CA SER A 81 -5.83 10.49 5.23
C SER A 81 -4.39 10.19 4.82
N LEU A 82 -4.17 9.27 3.87
CA LEU A 82 -2.84 8.91 3.38
C LEU A 82 -2.16 10.09 2.69
N GLU A 83 -2.89 10.87 1.90
CA GLU A 83 -2.34 12.07 1.24
C GLU A 83 -1.69 13.04 2.25
N ARG A 84 -2.33 13.22 3.41
CA ARG A 84 -1.82 14.12 4.47
C ARG A 84 -0.65 13.53 5.25
N ARG A 85 -0.64 12.21 5.45
CA ARG A 85 0.42 11.51 6.20
C ARG A 85 1.67 11.29 5.36
N LEU A 86 1.50 11.03 4.08
CA LEU A 86 2.57 10.93 3.10
C LEU A 86 2.85 12.34 2.55
N GLY A 87 3.46 13.20 3.37
CA GLY A 87 3.64 14.62 3.05
C GLY A 87 4.53 14.89 1.82
N GLU A 88 5.51 14.02 1.58
CA GLU A 88 6.48 14.15 0.49
C GLU A 88 5.96 13.56 -0.83
N PRO A 89 6.05 14.28 -1.97
CA PRO A 89 5.65 13.76 -3.27
C PRO A 89 6.36 12.45 -3.65
N GLN A 90 7.65 12.34 -3.32
CA GLN A 90 8.45 11.15 -3.56
C GLN A 90 7.88 9.93 -2.79
N LEU A 91 7.46 10.15 -1.55
CA LEU A 91 6.90 9.10 -0.69
C LEU A 91 5.53 8.64 -1.20
N ARG A 92 4.70 9.56 -1.71
CA ARG A 92 3.43 9.23 -2.37
C ARG A 92 3.63 8.37 -3.62
N GLN A 93 4.67 8.68 -4.40
CA GLN A 93 5.02 7.88 -5.58
C GLN A 93 5.48 6.47 -5.20
N ILE A 94 6.32 6.35 -4.17
CA ILE A 94 6.74 5.04 -3.62
C ILE A 94 5.53 4.26 -3.11
N ALA A 95 4.63 4.92 -2.37
CA ALA A 95 3.40 4.31 -1.88
C ALA A 95 2.55 3.75 -3.02
N LEU A 96 2.40 4.49 -4.13
CA LEU A 96 1.63 4.05 -5.29
C LEU A 96 2.28 2.84 -5.99
N ILE A 97 3.60 2.82 -6.12
CA ILE A 97 4.34 1.68 -6.69
C ILE A 97 4.12 0.43 -5.84
N LEU A 98 4.29 0.53 -4.53
CA LEU A 98 4.06 -0.58 -3.60
C LEU A 98 2.61 -1.08 -3.63
N ALA A 99 1.65 -0.16 -3.78
CA ALA A 99 0.24 -0.48 -3.92
C ALA A 99 -0.03 -1.29 -5.20
N ALA A 100 0.56 -0.90 -6.31
CA ALA A 100 0.41 -1.61 -7.57
C ALA A 100 1.15 -2.96 -7.59
N ASP A 101 2.36 -3.03 -7.03
CA ASP A 101 3.10 -4.29 -6.87
C ASP A 101 2.28 -5.30 -6.04
N MET A 102 1.61 -4.82 -4.99
CA MET A 102 0.69 -5.64 -4.20
C MET A 102 -0.50 -6.13 -5.03
N ALA A 103 -1.11 -5.25 -5.83
CA ALA A 103 -2.23 -5.61 -6.70
C ALA A 103 -1.86 -6.60 -7.82
N ALA A 104 -0.59 -6.66 -8.19
CA ALA A 104 -0.07 -7.54 -9.23
C ALA A 104 0.55 -8.83 -8.68
N ALA A 105 0.56 -9.03 -7.37
CA ALA A 105 1.35 -10.06 -6.70
C ALA A 105 0.95 -11.50 -7.07
N ASP A 106 -0.32 -11.74 -7.36
CA ASP A 106 -0.86 -13.02 -7.82
C ASP A 106 -0.90 -13.16 -9.36
N GLY A 107 -0.48 -12.10 -10.08
CA GLY A 107 -0.51 -12.00 -11.53
C GLY A 107 -1.88 -11.67 -12.13
N ILE A 108 -2.91 -11.43 -11.31
CA ILE A 108 -4.27 -11.10 -11.74
C ILE A 108 -4.73 -9.82 -11.05
N LEU A 109 -4.62 -8.70 -11.77
CA LEU A 109 -5.16 -7.43 -11.27
C LEU A 109 -6.69 -7.40 -11.38
N HIS A 110 -7.38 -7.53 -10.24
CA HIS A 110 -8.84 -7.48 -10.18
C HIS A 110 -9.37 -6.04 -10.35
N PRO A 111 -10.61 -5.86 -10.86
CA PRO A 111 -11.19 -4.53 -11.05
C PRO A 111 -11.28 -3.69 -9.78
N GLN A 112 -11.44 -4.34 -8.63
CA GLN A 112 -11.58 -3.69 -7.32
C GLN A 112 -10.24 -3.10 -6.85
N GLU A 113 -9.16 -3.87 -6.96
CA GLU A 113 -7.79 -3.43 -6.65
C GLU A 113 -7.37 -2.29 -7.59
N ARG A 114 -7.62 -2.43 -8.90
CA ARG A 114 -7.40 -1.38 -9.89
C ARG A 114 -8.13 -0.09 -9.50
N ALA A 115 -9.39 -0.18 -9.06
CA ALA A 115 -10.14 0.99 -8.64
C ALA A 115 -9.54 1.67 -7.40
N VAL A 116 -9.00 0.89 -6.45
CA VAL A 116 -8.30 1.44 -5.27
C VAL A 116 -7.02 2.14 -5.68
N VAL A 117 -6.17 1.52 -6.50
CA VAL A 117 -4.90 2.12 -6.95
C VAL A 117 -5.15 3.43 -7.72
N LEU A 118 -6.14 3.45 -8.61
CA LEU A 118 -6.52 4.68 -9.33
C LEU A 118 -7.07 5.76 -8.39
N ALA A 119 -7.82 5.39 -7.35
CA ALA A 119 -8.29 6.33 -6.35
C ALA A 119 -7.12 6.93 -5.53
N MET A 120 -6.13 6.11 -5.18
CA MET A 120 -4.91 6.59 -4.51
C MET A 120 -4.09 7.52 -5.40
N ALA A 121 -3.89 7.17 -6.67
CA ALA A 121 -3.16 8.01 -7.61
C ALA A 121 -3.76 9.42 -7.71
N ARG A 122 -5.10 9.49 -7.85
CA ARG A 122 -5.83 10.76 -7.83
C ARG A 122 -5.62 11.54 -6.52
N ALA A 123 -5.72 10.89 -5.37
CA ALA A 123 -5.52 11.53 -4.07
C ALA A 123 -4.07 12.02 -3.88
N PHE A 124 -3.09 11.29 -4.41
CA PHE A 124 -1.68 11.63 -4.30
C PHE A 124 -1.24 12.70 -5.30
N GLY A 125 -2.10 13.08 -6.25
CA GLY A 125 -1.76 13.97 -7.35
C GLY A 125 -0.81 13.33 -8.38
N VAL A 126 -0.70 12.00 -8.38
CA VAL A 126 0.03 11.24 -9.39
C VAL A 126 -0.96 10.97 -10.53
N GLY A 127 -0.66 11.48 -11.74
CA GLY A 127 -1.59 11.40 -12.87
C GLY A 127 -2.09 9.97 -13.13
N GLU A 128 -3.35 9.83 -13.54
CA GLU A 128 -3.95 8.51 -13.79
C GLU A 128 -3.15 7.69 -14.82
N ASP A 129 -2.49 8.35 -15.76
CA ASP A 129 -1.68 7.69 -16.78
C ASP A 129 -0.43 7.05 -16.16
N ALA A 130 0.22 7.72 -15.21
CA ALA A 130 1.32 7.13 -14.45
C ALA A 130 0.84 5.94 -13.60
N ALA A 131 -0.36 6.02 -13.02
CA ALA A 131 -0.94 4.89 -12.30
C ALA A 131 -1.26 3.70 -13.22
N ARG A 132 -1.74 3.96 -14.44
CA ARG A 132 -1.95 2.91 -15.45
C ARG A 132 -0.64 2.30 -15.91
N GLU A 133 0.40 3.10 -16.15
CA GLU A 133 1.74 2.59 -16.49
C GLU A 133 2.30 1.66 -15.40
N VAL A 134 2.11 2.01 -14.13
CA VAL A 134 2.53 1.15 -13.02
C VAL A 134 1.70 -0.14 -12.98
N LEU A 135 0.39 -0.08 -13.25
CA LEU A 135 -0.50 -1.25 -13.22
C LEU A 135 -0.35 -2.19 -14.43
N ASP A 136 -0.11 -1.63 -15.62
CA ASP A 136 -0.05 -2.37 -16.88
C ASP A 136 1.41 -2.80 -17.23
N GLY A 137 2.39 -2.31 -16.46
CA GLY A 137 3.83 -2.54 -16.68
C GLY A 137 4.41 -1.67 -17.81
N PRO A 138 5.75 -1.57 -17.94
CA PRO A 138 6.35 -0.84 -19.06
C PRO A 138 5.91 -1.48 -20.39
N PRO A 139 5.59 -0.69 -21.43
CA PRO A 139 5.34 -1.25 -22.76
C PRO A 139 6.59 -2.00 -23.23
N SER A 140 6.39 -3.25 -23.66
CA SER A 140 7.42 -4.13 -24.19
C SER A 140 8.18 -3.56 -25.39
#